data_AF-A0A1S8CBU3-F1
#
_entry.id   AF-A0A1S8CBU3-F1
#
_cell.length_a   1.000
_cell.length_b   1.000
_cell.length_c   1.000
_cell.angle_alpha   90.00
_cell.angle_beta   90.00
_cell.angle_gamma   90.00
#
_symmetry.space_group_name_H-M   'P 1'
#
loop_
_entity.id
_entity.type
_entity.pdbx_description
1 polymer ?
#
loop_
_entity_poly.entity_id
_entity_poly.type
_entity_poly.pdbx_seq_one_letter_code
_entity_poly.pdbx_strand_id
1 'polypeptide(L)' 'VSIWTTVDQTVTPPDSAQLAGALELPVQSVCPDSQVSHGRLPTDALVQAMVLAQLAPGDPVELGPADCEVLSAR' A
#
# COMPACT_ATOMS: atom_id res chain seq x y z
N VAL A 1 -0.12 -4.48 9.58
CA VAL A 1 0.30 -4.00 8.25
C VAL A 1 0.18 -2.48 8.24
N SER A 2 1.14 -1.77 7.65
CA SER A 2 1.05 -0.35 7.37
C SER A 2 1.07 -0.15 5.85
N ILE A 3 0.06 0.52 5.29
CA ILE A 3 -0.02 0.86 3.87
C ILE A 3 0.03 2.38 3.76
N TRP A 4 1.02 2.89 3.04
CA TRP A 4 1.29 4.33 2.91
C TRP A 4 1.88 4.63 1.53
N THR A 5 2.01 5.89 1.15
CA THR A 5 2.52 6.28 -0.17
C THR A 5 3.82 7.07 -0.03
N THR A 6 4.83 6.79 -0.86
CA THR A 6 6.11 7.50 -0.82
C THR A 6 6.01 8.94 -1.34
N VAL A 7 4.91 9.28 -2.03
CA VAL A 7 4.62 10.63 -2.54
C VAL A 7 3.65 11.41 -1.64
N ASP A 8 3.54 11.00 -0.37
CA ASP A 8 2.70 11.69 0.61
C ASP A 8 3.19 13.14 0.83
N GLN A 9 2.24 14.08 0.85
CA GLN A 9 2.48 15.52 1.06
C GLN A 9 1.79 16.04 2.33
N THR A 10 0.98 15.20 3.00
CA THR A 10 0.30 15.51 4.25
C THR A 10 1.10 14.96 5.44
N VAL A 11 1.58 13.73 5.33
CA VAL A 11 2.47 13.09 6.31
C VAL A 11 3.90 13.20 5.77
N THR A 12 4.71 14.04 6.41
CA THR A 12 6.10 14.32 6.00
C THR A 12 7.08 14.19 7.18
N PRO A 13 8.15 13.40 7.06
CA PRO A 13 8.51 12.59 5.90
C PRO A 13 7.56 11.37 5.75
N PRO A 14 7.26 10.89 4.52
CA PRO A 14 6.25 9.85 4.32
C PRO A 14 6.54 8.54 5.07
N ASP A 15 7.82 8.22 5.26
CA ASP A 15 8.30 7.06 6.01
C ASP A 15 8.01 7.13 7.52
N SER A 16 7.54 8.27 8.04
CA SER A 16 7.02 8.34 9.42
C SER A 16 5.75 7.51 9.64
N ALA A 17 5.14 7.00 8.57
CA ALA A 17 4.02 6.05 8.63
C ALA A 17 4.45 4.62 9.01
N GLN A 18 5.75 4.33 9.10
CA GLN A 18 6.24 3.01 9.52
C GLN A 18 5.85 2.69 10.97
N LEU A 19 5.41 1.47 11.22
CA LEU A 19 5.02 0.98 12.53
C LEU A 19 5.88 -0.21 12.96
N ALA A 20 6.46 -0.13 14.16
CA ALA A 20 7.30 -1.20 14.69
C ALA A 20 6.54 -2.54 14.75
N GLY A 21 7.08 -3.56 14.09
CA GLY A 21 6.48 -4.90 14.03
C GLY A 21 5.36 -5.05 13.01
N ALA A 22 5.04 -4.02 12.22
CA ALA A 22 4.13 -4.14 11.10
C ALA A 22 4.87 -4.61 9.84
N LEU A 23 4.15 -5.32 8.98
CA LEU A 23 4.51 -5.44 7.57
C LEU A 23 4.29 -4.08 6.90
N GLU A 24 5.35 -3.51 6.35
CA GLU A 24 5.38 -2.20 5.69
C GLU A 24 5.16 -2.35 4.18
N LEU A 25 4.07 -1.78 3.68
CA LEU A 25 3.69 -1.84 2.27
C LEU A 25 3.50 -0.42 1.70
N PRO A 26 4.60 0.31 1.41
CA PRO A 26 4.51 1.49 0.58
C PRO A 26 3.84 1.12 -0.75
N VAL A 27 2.88 1.88 -1.25
CA VAL A 27 2.17 1.55 -2.49
C VAL A 27 3.15 1.35 -3.66
N GLN A 28 4.25 2.10 -3.66
CA GLN A 28 5.31 2.04 -4.68
C GLN A 28 6.20 0.79 -4.58
N SER A 29 6.22 0.06 -3.45
CA SER A 29 6.89 -1.25 -3.39
C SER A 29 6.09 -2.34 -4.13
N VAL A 30 4.78 -2.13 -4.32
CA VAL A 30 3.89 -3.00 -5.08
C VAL A 30 3.74 -2.50 -6.51
N CYS A 31 3.39 -1.23 -6.70
CA CYS A 31 3.26 -0.60 -8.01
C CYS A 31 4.16 0.63 -8.11
N PRO A 32 5.38 0.52 -8.67
CA PRO A 32 6.38 1.59 -8.68
C PRO A 32 5.91 2.91 -9.29
N ASP A 33 5.02 2.85 -10.29
CA ASP A 33 4.51 4.02 -11.00
C ASP A 33 3.28 4.68 -10.32
N SER A 34 2.81 4.13 -9.19
CA SER A 34 1.65 4.69 -8.48
C SER A 34 1.96 6.08 -7.91
N GLN A 35 1.09 7.03 -8.25
CA GLN A 35 1.14 8.41 -7.78
C GLN A 35 -0.01 8.72 -6.79
N VAL A 36 -0.54 7.69 -6.10
CA VAL A 36 -1.65 7.89 -5.17
C VAL A 36 -1.26 8.85 -4.05
N SER A 37 -2.05 9.91 -3.89
CA SER A 37 -1.83 10.91 -2.83
C SER A 37 -2.48 10.47 -1.51
N HIS A 38 -2.05 11.09 -0.41
CA HIS A 38 -2.55 10.81 0.95
C HIS A 38 -4.07 10.67 1.02
N GLY A 39 -4.79 11.71 0.60
CA GLY A 39 -6.26 11.74 0.67
C GLY A 39 -6.95 10.75 -0.26
N ARG A 40 -6.22 10.18 -1.22
CA ARG A 40 -6.75 9.17 -2.16
C ARG A 40 -6.57 7.75 -1.66
N LEU A 41 -5.62 7.47 -0.77
CA LEU A 41 -5.34 6.13 -0.23
C LEU A 41 -6.61 5.32 0.10
N PRO A 42 -7.62 5.85 0.84
CA PRO A 42 -8.79 5.04 1.22
C PRO A 42 -9.73 4.68 0.04
N THR A 43 -9.61 5.38 -1.09
CA THR A 43 -10.53 5.26 -2.25
C THR A 43 -9.82 4.85 -3.54
N ASP A 44 -8.52 4.61 -3.48
CA ASP A 44 -7.74 4.15 -4.62
C ASP A 44 -7.95 2.64 -4.80
N ALA A 45 -8.26 2.20 -6.03
CA ALA A 45 -8.66 0.82 -6.30
C ALA A 45 -7.51 -0.18 -6.02
N LEU A 46 -6.28 0.18 -6.39
CA LEU A 46 -5.09 -0.62 -6.09
C LEU A 46 -4.91 -0.74 -4.56
N VAL A 47 -5.02 0.36 -3.83
CA VAL A 47 -4.88 0.35 -2.36
C VAL A 47 -5.99 -0.47 -1.70
N GLN A 48 -7.24 -0.37 -2.19
CA GLN A 48 -8.33 -1.21 -1.68
C GLN A 48 -8.08 -2.70 -1.95
N ALA A 49 -7.57 -3.06 -3.14
CA ALA A 49 -7.19 -4.43 -3.45
C ALA A 49 -6.06 -4.94 -2.52
N MET A 50 -5.06 -4.10 -2.22
CA MET A 50 -4.03 -4.41 -1.23
C MET A 50 -4.64 -4.64 0.16
N VAL A 51 -5.54 -3.76 0.63
CA VAL A 51 -6.23 -3.92 1.93
C VAL A 51 -7.02 -5.23 1.98
N LEU A 52 -7.76 -5.57 0.92
CA LEU A 52 -8.53 -6.81 0.85
C LEU A 52 -7.62 -8.05 0.91
N ALA A 53 -6.45 -8.01 0.27
CA ALA A 53 -5.46 -9.09 0.37
C ALA A 53 -4.98 -9.29 1.82
N GLN A 54 -4.81 -8.20 2.58
CA GLN A 54 -4.38 -8.25 3.99
C GLN A 54 -5.49 -8.64 4.96
N LEU A 55 -6.76 -8.52 4.57
CA LEU A 55 -7.91 -8.96 5.36
C LEU A 55 -8.28 -10.44 5.12
N ALA A 56 -7.63 -11.11 4.16
CA ALA A 56 -7.84 -12.53 3.92
C ALA A 56 -7.39 -13.37 5.14
N PRO A 57 -7.97 -14.57 5.37
CA PRO A 57 -7.56 -15.43 6.48
C PRO A 57 -6.09 -15.83 6.39
N GLY A 58 -5.37 -15.75 7.51
CA GLY A 58 -3.95 -16.14 7.61
C GLY A 58 -3.09 -15.01 8.18
N ASP A 59 -1.78 -15.16 8.02
CA ASP A 59 -0.81 -14.10 8.31
C ASP A 59 -0.86 -13.00 7.23
N PRO A 60 -0.41 -11.77 7.53
CA PRO A 60 -0.23 -10.73 6.51
C PRO A 60 0.56 -11.21 5.29
N VAL A 61 0.15 -10.75 4.12
CA VAL A 61 0.74 -11.18 2.84
C VAL A 61 1.83 -10.20 2.41
N GLU A 62 3.03 -10.71 2.18
CA GLU A 62 4.12 -9.96 1.54
C GLU A 62 3.75 -9.65 0.08
N LEU A 63 3.31 -8.43 -0.20
CA LEU A 63 3.02 -7.96 -1.56
C LEU A 63 4.26 -7.34 -2.20
N GLY A 64 4.49 -7.62 -3.47
CA GLY A 64 5.63 -7.08 -4.21
C GLY A 64 5.28 -6.67 -5.65
N PRO A 65 6.30 -6.31 -6.45
CA PRO A 65 6.11 -5.80 -7.81
C PRO A 65 5.32 -6.72 -8.74
N ALA A 66 5.40 -8.03 -8.52
CA ALA A 66 4.69 -9.04 -9.33
C ALA A 66 3.16 -9.00 -9.14
N ASP A 67 2.67 -8.43 -8.04
CA ASP A 67 1.23 -8.39 -7.73
C ASP A 67 0.53 -7.20 -8.38
N CYS A 68 1.28 -6.20 -8.87
CA CYS A 68 0.73 -4.94 -9.35
C CYS A 68 -0.33 -5.12 -10.43
N GLU A 69 -0.04 -5.94 -11.44
CA GLU A 69 -0.95 -6.18 -12.56
C GLU A 69 -2.29 -6.79 -12.08
N VAL A 70 -2.22 -7.79 -11.20
CA VAL A 70 -3.41 -8.48 -10.68
C VAL A 70 -4.22 -7.60 -9.75
N LEU A 71 -3.56 -6.76 -8.94
CA LEU A 71 -4.24 -5.88 -7.98
C LEU A 71 -4.85 -4.64 -8.66
N SER A 72 -4.20 -4.10 -9.70
CA SER A 72 -4.69 -2.92 -10.43
C SER A 72 -5.85 -3.23 -11.38
N ALA A 73 -6.10 -4.49 -11.70
CA ALA A 73 -7.19 -4.94 -12.57
C ALA A 73 -8.52 -5.23 -11.85
N ARG A 74 -8.60 -5.02 -10.53
CA ARG A 74 -9.77 -5.39 -9.69
C ARG A 74 -10.78 -4.27 -9.52
#